data_AF-A0A2G9S4N9-F1
#
_entry.id   AF-A0A2G9S4N9-F1
#
_cell.length_a   1.000
_cell.length_b   1.000
_cell.length_c   1.000
_cell.angle_alpha   90.00
_cell.angle_beta   90.00
_cell.angle_gamma   90.00
#
_symmetry.space_group_name_H-M   'P 1'
#
loop_
_entity.id
_entity.type
_entity.pdbx_description
1 polymer ?
#
loop_
_entity_poly.entity_id
_entity_poly.type
_entity_poly.pdbx_seq_one_letter_code
_entity_poly.pdbx_strand_id
1 'polypeptide(L)'
;IPRSSISEDSKHVLIQVLWDNLKLHQDIRQPLYILWNTLSQNCAVVYETQEHPLALAQQKEDENVDQEFLQGLVKSIKNNNVYGPMSQILQSLQHSHKATRQRSLYREILFLSLVALGRDNIDIDVFDREYKAAYDRLSPEQAKCTQICDRPPSTGVTECRRIFGQPFL
;
A
#
# COMPACT_ATOMS: atom_id res chain seq x y z
N ILE A 1 -7.99 6.62 -24.49
CA ILE A 1 -8.33 5.73 -25.62
C ILE A 1 -9.56 6.30 -26.31
N PRO A 2 -9.53 6.62 -27.62
CA PRO A 2 -10.71 7.08 -28.34
C PRO A 2 -11.81 6.00 -28.29
N ARG A 3 -13.05 6.39 -28.02
CA ARG A 3 -14.19 5.46 -27.83
C ARG A 3 -14.57 4.66 -29.09
N SER A 4 -13.96 4.94 -30.24
CA SER A 4 -14.27 4.31 -31.54
C SER A 4 -13.54 2.99 -31.80
N SER A 5 -12.65 2.54 -30.89
CA SER A 5 -11.82 1.34 -31.09
C SER A 5 -12.09 0.20 -30.10
N ILE A 6 -13.20 0.27 -29.36
CA ILE A 6 -13.63 -0.77 -28.42
C ILE A 6 -14.60 -1.72 -29.15
N SER A 7 -14.31 -3.03 -29.12
CA SER A 7 -15.15 -4.09 -29.70
C SER A 7 -16.60 -4.02 -29.16
N GLU A 8 -17.60 -4.33 -30.00
CA GLU A 8 -19.02 -4.37 -29.63
C GLU A 8 -19.28 -5.18 -28.34
N ASP A 9 -18.53 -6.27 -28.14
CA ASP A 9 -18.65 -7.16 -26.97
C ASP A 9 -18.23 -6.48 -25.65
N SER A 10 -17.30 -5.52 -25.70
CA SER A 10 -16.82 -4.82 -24.51
C SER A 10 -17.88 -3.88 -23.89
N LYS A 11 -19.00 -3.63 -24.58
CA LYS A 11 -20.14 -2.87 -24.04
C LYS A 11 -20.96 -3.65 -23.00
N HIS A 12 -20.81 -4.98 -22.97
CA HIS A 12 -21.59 -5.87 -22.09
C HIS A 12 -20.83 -6.29 -20.82
N VAL A 13 -19.53 -5.96 -20.73
CA VAL A 13 -18.67 -6.37 -19.60
C VAL A 13 -18.01 -5.13 -19.00
N LEU A 14 -18.27 -4.88 -17.71
CA LEU A 14 -17.58 -3.86 -16.93
C LEU A 14 -16.46 -4.50 -16.12
N ILE A 15 -15.22 -4.07 -16.37
CA ILE A 15 -14.06 -4.44 -15.55
C ILE A 15 -13.66 -3.22 -14.73
N GLN A 16 -13.79 -3.32 -13.41
CA GLN A 16 -13.35 -2.30 -12.48
C GLN A 16 -12.18 -2.84 -11.66
N VAL A 17 -11.04 -2.17 -11.75
CA VAL A 17 -9.84 -2.57 -11.00
C VAL A 17 -9.80 -1.81 -9.68
N LEU A 18 -9.88 -2.53 -8.57
CA LEU A 18 -9.85 -1.97 -7.22
C LEU A 18 -8.46 -2.22 -6.60
N TRP A 19 -7.50 -1.38 -6.98
CA TRP A 19 -6.11 -1.50 -6.51
C TRP A 19 -6.02 -1.34 -5.00
N ASP A 20 -6.70 -0.34 -4.44
CA ASP A 20 -6.95 -0.26 -3.00
C ASP A 20 -8.42 -0.41 -2.64
N ASN A 21 -8.75 -1.53 -1.99
CA ASN A 21 -10.08 -1.81 -1.51
C ASN A 21 -10.02 -2.09 -0.01
N LEU A 22 -10.20 -1.03 0.78
CA LEU A 22 -10.13 -1.08 2.24
C LEU A 22 -11.16 -2.04 2.85
N LYS A 23 -12.33 -2.19 2.21
CA LYS A 23 -13.39 -3.10 2.67
C LYS A 23 -12.98 -4.57 2.62
N LEU A 24 -11.90 -4.89 1.91
CA LEU A 24 -11.38 -6.24 1.85
C LEU A 24 -10.51 -6.60 3.07
N HIS A 25 -9.98 -5.62 3.78
CA HIS A 25 -9.03 -5.88 4.86
C HIS A 25 -9.66 -5.66 6.22
N GLN A 26 -9.15 -6.35 7.23
CA GLN A 26 -9.60 -6.29 8.63
C GLN A 26 -8.51 -5.71 9.53
N ASP A 27 -7.55 -4.98 8.95
CA ASP A 27 -6.52 -4.30 9.72
C ASP A 27 -7.14 -3.25 10.64
N ILE A 28 -6.73 -3.28 11.91
CA ILE A 28 -7.16 -2.30 12.92
C ILE A 28 -6.63 -0.91 12.56
N ARG A 29 -5.42 -0.85 11.99
CA ARG A 29 -4.74 0.39 11.61
C ARG A 29 -5.22 0.87 10.23
N GLN A 30 -5.17 2.18 9.98
CA GLN A 30 -5.27 2.71 8.61
C GLN A 30 -4.01 2.39 7.76
N PRO A 31 -4.13 2.34 6.42
CA PRO A 31 -2.97 2.20 5.53
C PRO A 31 -1.97 3.34 5.71
N LEU A 32 -0.67 3.06 5.58
CA LEU A 32 0.39 4.07 5.76
C LEU A 32 0.26 5.28 4.82
N TYR A 33 -0.26 5.09 3.61
CA TYR A 33 -0.45 6.21 2.66
C TYR A 33 -1.59 7.16 3.09
N ILE A 34 -2.62 6.66 3.78
CA ILE A 34 -3.69 7.48 4.35
C ILE A 34 -3.13 8.26 5.54
N LEU A 35 -2.42 7.57 6.43
CA LEU A 35 -1.76 8.19 7.57
C LEU A 35 -0.77 9.29 7.14
N TRP A 36 0.00 9.04 6.07
CA TRP A 36 0.90 10.02 5.48
C TRP A 36 0.17 11.29 5.03
N ASN A 37 -0.97 11.15 4.35
CA ASN A 37 -1.76 12.29 3.91
C ASN A 37 -2.32 13.11 5.07
N THR A 38 -2.85 12.43 6.09
CA THR A 38 -3.39 13.09 7.28
C THR A 38 -2.30 13.83 8.07
N LEU A 39 -1.17 13.17 8.32
CA LEU A 39 -0.11 13.68 9.22
C LEU A 39 0.88 14.64 8.54
N SER A 40 1.13 14.48 7.24
CA SER A 40 2.15 15.28 6.54
C SER A 40 1.59 16.50 5.84
N GLN A 41 0.30 16.49 5.50
CA GLN A 41 -0.32 17.59 4.74
C GLN A 41 -1.30 18.44 5.57
N ASN A 42 -1.56 18.11 6.85
CA ASN A 42 -2.68 18.66 7.63
C ASN A 42 -4.03 18.58 6.89
N CYS A 43 -4.13 17.73 5.86
CA CYS A 43 -5.34 17.51 5.10
C CYS A 43 -6.10 16.38 5.76
N ALA A 44 -7.21 16.71 6.43
CA ALA A 44 -8.24 15.73 6.73
C ALA A 44 -8.86 15.30 5.38
N VAL A 45 -8.25 14.31 4.72
CA VAL A 45 -8.83 13.73 3.52
C VAL A 45 -10.01 12.89 3.98
N VAL A 46 -11.20 13.51 3.94
CA VAL A 46 -12.47 12.81 4.07
C VAL A 46 -12.60 11.96 2.82
N TYR A 47 -12.16 10.70 2.88
CA TYR A 47 -12.68 9.71 1.97
C TYR A 47 -14.17 9.61 2.30
N GLU A 48 -15.03 10.12 1.42
CA GLU A 48 -16.48 9.96 1.49
C GLU A 48 -16.85 8.47 1.32
N THR A 49 -16.57 7.67 2.34
CA THR A 49 -17.45 6.56 2.65
C THR A 49 -18.72 7.19 3.22
N GLN A 50 -19.76 7.23 2.38
CA GLN A 50 -21.14 7.33 2.86
C GLN A 50 -21.31 6.35 4.04
N GLU A 51 -21.90 6.86 5.12
CA GLU A 51 -22.11 6.22 6.43
C GLU A 51 -20.93 6.28 7.44
N HIS A 52 -20.57 7.48 7.93
CA HIS A 52 -20.63 7.88 9.35
C HIS A 52 -19.64 9.02 9.71
N PRO A 53 -20.13 10.25 9.96
CA PRO A 53 -19.33 11.38 10.47
C PRO A 53 -18.82 11.26 11.92
N LEU A 54 -19.02 10.11 12.58
CA LEU A 54 -18.70 9.90 14.00
C LEU A 54 -17.38 9.14 14.23
N ALA A 55 -16.78 8.55 13.19
CA ALA A 55 -15.50 7.84 13.32
C ALA A 55 -14.29 8.78 13.51
N LEU A 56 -14.40 10.05 13.10
CA LEU A 56 -13.33 11.05 13.21
C LEU A 56 -13.01 11.43 14.67
N ALA A 57 -13.92 11.20 15.62
CA ALA A 57 -13.73 11.53 17.03
C ALA A 57 -13.15 10.37 17.87
N GLN A 58 -13.14 9.14 17.35
CA GLN A 58 -12.65 7.95 18.09
C GLN A 58 -11.25 7.50 17.66
N GLN A 59 -10.64 8.11 16.63
CA GLN A 59 -9.29 7.75 16.17
C GLN A 59 -8.15 8.39 16.98
N LYS A 60 -8.45 9.15 18.04
CA LYS A 60 -7.42 9.93 18.76
C LYS A 60 -6.58 9.12 19.75
N GLU A 61 -6.94 7.88 20.06
CA GLU A 61 -6.30 7.13 21.16
C GLU A 61 -5.54 5.85 20.74
N ASP A 62 -5.63 5.38 19.49
CA ASP A 62 -5.01 4.10 19.10
C ASP A 62 -4.01 4.17 17.92
N GLU A 63 -3.82 5.35 17.31
CA GLU A 63 -2.85 5.51 16.23
C GLU A 63 -1.49 6.01 16.77
N ASN A 64 -0.79 5.13 17.49
CA ASN A 64 0.63 5.31 17.88
C ASN A 64 1.56 5.15 16.65
N VAL A 65 1.23 5.84 15.56
CA VAL A 65 2.09 5.99 14.40
C VAL A 65 2.73 7.34 14.53
N ASP A 66 3.92 7.37 15.09
CA ASP A 66 4.64 8.62 15.24
C ASP A 66 4.83 9.26 13.85
N GLN A 67 4.58 10.56 13.76
CA GLN A 67 4.88 11.34 12.56
C GLN A 67 6.35 11.16 12.16
N GLU A 68 7.25 11.04 13.15
CA GLU A 68 8.66 10.73 12.94
C GLU A 68 8.88 9.38 12.27
N PHE A 69 8.10 8.36 12.63
CA PHE A 69 8.17 7.03 12.03
C PHE A 69 7.85 7.10 10.53
N LEU A 70 6.71 7.72 10.17
CA LEU A 70 6.32 7.86 8.76
C LEU A 70 7.32 8.69 7.95
N GLN A 71 7.83 9.79 8.52
CA GLN A 71 8.88 10.58 7.89
C GLN A 71 10.15 9.76 7.66
N GLY A 72 10.51 8.91 8.63
CA GLY A 72 11.62 7.96 8.51
C GLY A 72 11.44 6.98 7.35
N LEU A 73 10.24 6.39 7.22
CA LEU A 73 9.92 5.50 6.10
C LEU A 73 10.07 6.23 4.76
N VAL A 74 9.42 7.38 4.61
CA VAL A 74 9.43 8.16 3.35
C VAL A 74 10.84 8.64 3.01
N LYS A 75 11.63 9.09 4.00
CA LYS A 75 13.03 9.47 3.80
C LYS A 75 13.86 8.29 3.28
N SER A 76 13.63 7.09 3.82
CA SER A 76 14.32 5.88 3.37
C SER A 76 13.95 5.51 1.93
N ILE A 77 12.66 5.57 1.60
CA ILE A 77 12.15 5.32 0.22
C ILE A 77 12.74 6.33 -0.76
N LYS A 78 12.77 7.63 -0.40
CA LYS A 78 13.39 8.69 -1.22
C LYS A 78 14.87 8.45 -1.51
N ASN A 79 15.56 7.74 -0.63
CA ASN A 79 16.96 7.34 -0.80
C ASN A 79 17.11 5.97 -1.50
N ASN A 80 16.07 5.49 -2.20
CA ASN A 80 16.02 4.19 -2.87
C ASN A 80 16.28 3.00 -1.93
N ASN A 81 15.90 3.13 -0.65
CA ASN A 81 16.05 2.05 0.33
C ASN A 81 14.68 1.49 0.73
N VAL A 82 14.29 0.38 0.11
CA VAL A 82 13.03 -0.34 0.44
C VAL A 82 13.20 -1.28 1.64
N TYR A 83 14.41 -1.77 1.91
CA TYR A 83 14.69 -2.68 3.03
C TYR A 83 14.48 -2.02 4.40
N GLY A 84 14.83 -0.73 4.54
CA GLY A 84 14.63 0.03 5.76
C GLY A 84 13.15 0.06 6.20
N PRO A 85 12.24 0.58 5.34
CA PRO A 85 10.81 0.59 5.62
C PRO A 85 10.25 -0.81 5.88
N MET A 86 10.65 -1.80 5.08
CA MET A 86 10.24 -3.19 5.25
C MET A 86 10.58 -3.72 6.65
N SER A 87 11.82 -3.49 7.09
CA SER A 87 12.31 -3.93 8.40
C SER A 87 11.59 -3.22 9.55
N GLN A 88 11.43 -1.90 9.44
CA GLN A 88 10.77 -1.07 10.46
C GLN A 88 9.29 -1.43 10.62
N ILE A 89 8.58 -1.64 9.52
CA ILE A 89 7.17 -2.07 9.55
C ILE A 89 7.06 -3.45 10.19
N LEU A 90 7.89 -4.42 9.77
CA LEU A 90 7.86 -5.77 10.35
C LEU A 90 8.15 -5.74 11.86
N GLN A 91 9.08 -4.91 12.34
CA GLN A 91 9.33 -4.72 13.77
C GLN A 91 8.12 -4.14 14.51
N SER A 92 7.46 -3.13 13.95
CA SER A 92 6.24 -2.55 14.54
C SER A 92 5.07 -3.53 14.60
N LEU A 93 5.00 -4.47 13.65
CA LEU A 93 3.94 -5.48 13.55
C LEU A 93 4.21 -6.74 14.40
N GLN A 94 5.41 -6.91 14.96
CA GLN A 94 5.75 -8.08 15.79
C GLN A 94 4.78 -8.28 16.97
N HIS A 95 4.11 -7.21 17.42
CA HIS A 95 3.28 -7.19 18.62
C HIS A 95 1.78 -7.12 18.28
N SER A 96 1.42 -7.02 17.00
CA SER A 96 0.03 -6.94 16.56
C SER A 96 -0.57 -8.33 16.34
N HIS A 97 -1.83 -8.52 16.74
CA HIS A 97 -2.57 -9.73 16.40
C HIS A 97 -2.68 -9.87 14.88
N LYS A 98 -2.31 -11.05 14.35
CA LYS A 98 -2.38 -11.33 12.91
C LYS A 98 -3.85 -11.50 12.50
N ALA A 99 -4.40 -10.50 11.81
CA ALA A 99 -5.72 -10.60 11.21
C ALA A 99 -5.72 -11.66 10.09
N THR A 100 -6.86 -12.33 9.90
CA THR A 100 -7.04 -13.34 8.85
C THR A 100 -6.96 -12.73 7.45
N ARG A 101 -7.27 -11.44 7.32
CA ARG A 101 -7.22 -10.70 6.06
C ARG A 101 -6.60 -9.32 6.24
N GLN A 102 -5.27 -9.28 6.18
CA GLN A 102 -4.46 -8.08 6.33
C GLN A 102 -3.95 -7.55 4.99
N ARG A 103 -3.71 -6.24 4.93
CA ARG A 103 -2.97 -5.59 3.85
C ARG A 103 -1.54 -6.10 3.83
N SER A 104 -1.02 -6.33 2.63
CA SER A 104 0.36 -6.79 2.50
C SER A 104 1.35 -5.65 2.68
N LEU A 105 2.51 -5.99 3.22
CA LEU A 105 3.68 -5.12 3.32
C LEU A 105 4.05 -4.50 1.97
N TYR A 106 3.92 -5.29 0.90
CA TYR A 106 4.09 -4.81 -0.46
C TYR A 106 3.17 -3.62 -0.78
N ARG A 107 1.88 -3.72 -0.45
CA ARG A 107 0.90 -2.66 -0.71
C ARG A 107 1.13 -1.45 0.18
N GLU A 108 1.43 -1.67 1.46
CA GLU A 108 1.76 -0.60 2.41
C GLU A 108 2.92 0.26 1.89
N ILE A 109 4.01 -0.36 1.43
CA ILE A 109 5.18 0.37 0.92
C ILE A 109 4.92 0.94 -0.48
N LEU A 110 4.30 0.20 -1.40
CA LEU A 110 4.02 0.68 -2.76
C LEU A 110 3.14 1.93 -2.73
N PHE A 111 2.02 1.88 -2.02
CA PHE A 111 1.08 2.99 -1.96
C PHE A 111 1.65 4.19 -1.20
N LEU A 112 2.40 3.95 -0.12
CA LEU A 112 3.13 5.03 0.54
C LEU A 112 4.12 5.69 -0.43
N SER A 113 4.85 4.91 -1.23
CA SER A 113 5.79 5.44 -2.23
C SER A 113 5.08 6.29 -3.28
N LEU A 114 3.99 5.79 -3.86
CA LEU A 114 3.22 6.50 -4.88
C LEU A 114 2.64 7.83 -4.36
N VAL A 115 2.13 7.86 -3.14
CA VAL A 115 1.54 9.07 -2.55
C VAL A 115 2.60 10.05 -2.06
N ALA A 116 3.63 9.57 -1.37
CA ALA A 116 4.62 10.44 -0.73
C ALA A 116 5.65 11.01 -1.72
N LEU A 117 5.94 10.29 -2.81
CA LEU A 117 6.89 10.72 -3.83
C LEU A 117 6.18 11.18 -5.11
N GLY A 118 4.90 10.85 -5.29
CA GLY A 118 4.16 11.13 -6.52
C GLY A 118 4.34 10.00 -7.54
N ARG A 119 3.24 9.60 -8.18
CA ARG A 119 3.18 8.49 -9.15
C ARG A 119 4.22 8.63 -10.27
N ASP A 120 4.38 9.83 -10.81
CA ASP A 120 5.28 10.07 -11.95
C ASP A 120 6.77 9.89 -11.58
N ASN A 121 7.09 9.86 -10.29
CA ASN A 121 8.44 9.64 -9.78
C ASN A 121 8.74 8.18 -9.44
N ILE A 122 7.77 7.27 -9.61
CA ILE A 122 7.92 5.85 -9.28
C ILE A 122 7.71 5.00 -10.53
N ASP A 123 8.79 4.36 -10.98
CA ASP A 123 8.72 3.23 -11.90
C ASP A 123 8.37 1.96 -11.10
N ILE A 124 7.17 1.42 -11.34
CA ILE A 124 6.65 0.25 -10.60
C ILE A 124 7.48 -1.01 -10.90
N ASP A 125 8.01 -1.17 -12.11
CA ASP A 125 8.82 -2.33 -12.45
C ASP A 125 10.17 -2.27 -11.74
N VAL A 126 10.75 -1.08 -11.59
CA VAL A 126 11.94 -0.86 -10.74
C VAL A 126 11.61 -1.14 -9.28
N PHE A 127 10.50 -0.58 -8.78
CA PHE A 127 10.06 -0.79 -7.41
C PHE A 127 9.87 -2.28 -7.08
N ASP A 128 9.25 -3.06 -7.97
CA ASP A 128 9.02 -4.50 -7.77
C ASP A 128 10.33 -5.27 -7.61
N ARG A 129 11.38 -4.89 -8.37
CA ARG A 129 12.71 -5.50 -8.24
C ARG A 129 13.38 -5.12 -6.92
N GLU A 130 13.31 -3.85 -6.53
CA GLU A 130 13.87 -3.38 -5.26
C GLU A 130 13.14 -4.00 -4.06
N TYR A 131 11.81 -4.12 -4.12
CA TYR A 131 11.03 -4.81 -3.11
C TYR A 131 11.42 -6.28 -3.02
N LYS A 132 11.56 -6.98 -4.15
CA LYS A 132 12.02 -8.38 -4.17
C LYS A 132 13.40 -8.52 -3.54
N ALA A 133 14.35 -7.66 -3.94
CA ALA A 133 15.71 -7.67 -3.40
C ALA A 133 15.74 -7.39 -1.89
N ALA A 134 14.90 -6.47 -1.41
CA ALA A 134 14.74 -6.20 0.02
C ALA A 134 14.13 -7.39 0.77
N TYR A 135 13.10 -8.03 0.21
CA TYR A 135 12.42 -9.19 0.79
C TYR A 135 13.36 -10.39 0.90
N ASP A 136 14.13 -10.67 -0.14
CA ASP A 136 15.09 -11.78 -0.17
C ASP A 136 16.25 -11.59 0.82
N ARG A 137 16.49 -10.35 1.27
CA ARG A 137 17.52 -9.98 2.26
C ARG A 137 17.02 -10.00 3.71
N LEU A 138 15.74 -10.28 3.95
CA LEU A 138 15.20 -10.36 5.31
C LEU A 138 15.94 -11.42 6.13
N SER A 139 16.23 -11.09 7.39
CA SER A 139 16.79 -12.07 8.31
C SER A 139 15.77 -13.19 8.61
N PRO A 140 16.21 -14.36 9.08
CA PRO A 140 15.29 -15.44 9.43
C PRO A 140 14.20 -15.01 10.44
N GLU A 141 14.53 -14.14 11.39
CA GLU A 141 13.55 -13.63 12.36
C GLU A 141 12.55 -12.67 11.71
N GLN A 142 13.00 -11.80 10.79
CA GLN A 142 12.08 -10.94 10.04
C GLN A 142 11.19 -11.73 9.10
N ALA A 143 11.74 -12.76 8.43
CA ALA A 143 10.99 -13.62 7.52
C ALA A 143 9.84 -14.36 8.24
N LYS A 144 10.01 -14.77 9.49
CA LYS A 144 8.94 -15.37 10.32
C LYS A 144 7.78 -14.40 10.60
N CYS A 145 8.04 -13.10 10.58
CA CYS A 145 7.02 -12.07 10.76
C CYS A 145 6.15 -11.88 9.50
N THR A 146 6.68 -12.22 8.31
CA THR A 146 5.96 -12.05 7.03
C THR A 146 4.78 -13.01 6.87
N GLN A 147 3.89 -12.68 5.95
CA GLN A 147 2.76 -13.49 5.49
C GLN A 147 2.88 -13.82 4.01
N ILE A 148 2.05 -14.76 3.53
CA ILE A 148 2.05 -15.14 2.10
C ILE A 148 1.73 -13.93 1.20
N CYS A 149 0.86 -13.02 1.65
CA CYS A 149 0.51 -11.81 0.91
C CYS A 149 1.64 -10.78 0.82
N ASP A 150 2.66 -10.86 1.69
CA ASP A 150 3.82 -9.95 1.68
C ASP A 150 4.86 -10.31 0.64
N ARG A 151 4.74 -11.49 0.02
CA ARG A 151 5.67 -11.94 -1.01
C ARG A 151 5.67 -10.96 -2.20
N PRO A 152 6.82 -10.78 -2.87
CA PRO A 152 6.89 -10.01 -4.08
C PRO A 152 5.87 -10.48 -5.13
N PRO A 153 5.35 -9.58 -5.99
CA PRO A 153 4.43 -9.94 -7.05
C PRO A 153 4.98 -11.09 -7.92
N SER A 154 4.14 -12.09 -8.20
CA SER A 154 4.50 -13.16 -9.14
C SER A 154 4.40 -12.67 -10.58
N THR A 155 5.00 -13.41 -11.51
CA THR A 155 4.89 -13.13 -12.96
C THR A 155 3.44 -12.97 -13.41
N GLY A 156 2.52 -13.79 -12.89
CA GLY A 156 1.10 -13.67 -13.20
C GLY A 156 0.48 -12.36 -12.70
N VAL A 157 0.88 -11.87 -11.52
CA VAL A 157 0.44 -10.57 -11.00
C VAL A 157 0.98 -9.43 -11.84
N THR A 158 2.26 -9.48 -12.23
CA THR A 158 2.87 -8.48 -13.12
C THR A 158 2.20 -8.46 -14.49
N GLU A 159 1.84 -9.62 -15.05
CA GLU A 159 1.10 -9.71 -16.31
C GLU A 159 -0.31 -9.11 -16.19
N CYS A 160 -1.03 -9.42 -15.11
CA CYS A 160 -2.34 -8.82 -14.85
C CYS A 160 -2.26 -7.29 -14.82
N ARG A 161 -1.21 -6.70 -14.25
CA ARG A 161 -1.01 -5.23 -14.28
C ARG A 161 -0.74 -4.70 -15.67
N ARG A 162 -0.03 -5.45 -16.53
CA ARG A 162 0.18 -5.03 -17.92
C ARG A 162 -1.15 -4.98 -18.69
N ILE A 163 -2.06 -5.92 -18.42
CA ILE A 163 -3.37 -6.01 -19.09
C ILE A 163 -4.38 -5.01 -18.52
N PHE A 164 -4.49 -4.93 -17.18
CA PHE A 164 -5.53 -4.16 -16.49
C PHE A 164 -5.09 -2.77 -16.05
N GLY A 165 -3.82 -2.42 -16.27
CA GLY A 165 -3.23 -1.15 -15.89
C GLY A 165 -2.38 -1.23 -14.62
N GLN A 166 -1.62 -0.17 -14.37
CA GLN A 166 -0.78 -0.06 -13.18
C GLN A 166 -1.61 0.38 -11.96
N PRO A 167 -1.22 -0.03 -10.74
CA PRO A 167 -1.82 0.47 -9.51
C PRO A 167 -1.87 2.00 -9.47
N PHE A 168 -3.04 2.54 -9.14
CA PHE A 168 -3.25 3.96 -8.83
C PHE A 168 -4.17 4.07 -7.61
N LEU A 169 -4.04 5.19 -6.91
CA LEU A 169 -4.95 5.63 -5.86
C LEU A 169 -5.78 6.81 -6.38
#